data_AF-A0A5E4CTU4-F1
#
_entry.id   AF-A0A5E4CTU4-F1
#
_cell.length_a   1.000
_cell.length_b   1.000
_cell.length_c   1.000
_cell.angle_alpha   90.00
_cell.angle_beta   90.00
_cell.angle_gamma   90.00
#
_symmetry.space_group_name_H-M   'P 1'
#
loop_
_entity.id
_entity.type
_entity.pdbx_description
1 polymer ?
#
loop_
_entity_poly.entity_id
_entity_poly.type
_entity_poly.pdbx_seq_one_letter_code
_entity_poly.pdbx_strand_id
1 'polypeptide(L)' 'CDKDPQTTVIENGRSQRGRFSFEVFRFVKHKNQKMSTVFLHCVTKLCRADDCPFLMPVGFEATSF' A
#
# COMPACT_ATOMS: atom_id res chain seq x y z
N CYS A 1 -12.14 6.35 0.56
CA CYS A 1 -11.10 5.34 0.86
C CYS A 1 -10.67 5.58 2.29
N ASP A 2 -11.08 4.73 3.23
CA ASP A 2 -10.50 4.75 4.56
C ASP A 2 -9.05 4.28 4.44
N LYS A 3 -8.12 5.20 4.69
CA LYS A 3 -6.71 4.86 4.76
C LYS A 3 -6.52 4.19 6.11
N ASP A 4 -6.13 2.92 6.09
CA ASP A 4 -5.70 2.25 7.32
C ASP A 4 -4.56 3.08 7.94
N PRO A 5 -4.71 3.58 9.18
CA PRO A 5 -3.68 4.40 9.82
C PRO A 5 -2.34 3.66 9.97
N GLN A 6 -2.33 2.33 9.89
CA GLN A 6 -1.13 1.50 10.00
C GLN A 6 -0.43 1.25 8.66
N THR A 7 -0.94 1.79 7.55
CA THR A 7 -0.33 1.65 6.22
C THR A 7 0.09 3.00 5.63
N THR A 8 1.38 3.13 5.36
CA THR A 8 1.98 4.30 4.72
C THR A 8 2.40 3.97 3.31
N VAL A 9 1.80 4.64 2.32
CA VAL A 9 2.26 4.59 0.93
C VAL A 9 3.26 5.72 0.74
N ILE A 10 4.47 5.35 0.31
CA ILE A 10 5.61 6.25 0.21
C ILE A 10 5.81 6.73 -1.23
N GLU A 11 5.53 5.86 -2.20
CA GLU A 11 5.59 6.17 -3.63
C GLU A 11 4.57 5.33 -4.40
N ASN A 12 3.78 5.96 -5.26
CA ASN A 12 2.88 5.26 -6.18
C ASN A 12 2.55 6.16 -7.38
N GLY A 13 2.68 5.65 -8.60
CA GLY A 13 2.31 6.37 -9.83
C GLY A 13 3.20 7.56 -10.22
N ARG A 14 4.36 7.74 -9.58
CA ARG A 14 5.35 8.79 -9.89
C ARG A 14 6.58 8.30 -10.64
N SER A 15 6.95 7.05 -10.42
CA SER A 15 8.03 6.37 -11.13
C SER A 15 7.60 4.97 -11.55
N GLN A 16 8.54 4.19 -12.07
CA GLN A 16 8.36 2.77 -12.37
C GLN A 16 8.32 1.88 -11.11
N ARG A 17 8.24 2.47 -9.90
CA ARG A 17 8.24 1.76 -8.62
C ARG A 17 7.06 2.19 -7.75
N GLY A 18 6.49 1.22 -7.03
CA GLY A 18 5.54 1.45 -5.95
C GLY A 18 6.17 1.04 -4.63
N ARG A 19 6.10 1.90 -3.61
CA ARG A 19 6.69 1.67 -2.30
C ARG A 19 5.69 1.98 -1.20
N PHE A 20 5.50 1.04 -0.29
CA PHE A 20 4.62 1.16 0.86
C PHE A 20 5.19 0.39 2.04
N SER A 21 4.74 0.73 3.24
CA SER A 21 5.08 0.07 4.49
C SER A 21 3.82 -0.08 5.34
N PHE A 22 3.73 -1.17 6.08
CA PHE A 22 2.65 -1.45 7.01
C PHE A 22 3.20 -2.11 8.27
N GLU A 23 2.50 -1.95 9.40
CA GLU A 23 2.86 -2.65 10.63
C GLU A 23 2.62 -4.16 10.51
N VAL A 24 3.59 -4.96 10.96
CA VAL A 24 3.45 -6.42 10.87
C VAL A 24 2.32 -6.90 11.79
N PHE A 25 1.49 -7.81 11.28
CA PHE A 25 0.36 -8.35 12.00
C PHE A 25 0.39 -9.87 12.04
N ARG A 26 -0.50 -10.43 12.89
CA ARG A 26 -0.63 -11.86 13.09
C ARG A 26 -2.07 -12.32 12.87
N PHE A 27 -2.26 -13.37 12.07
CA PHE A 27 -3.58 -13.95 11.89
C PHE A 27 -4.09 -14.59 13.19
N VAL A 28 -5.29 -14.20 13.63
CA VAL A 28 -5.92 -14.72 14.86
C VAL A 28 -6.12 -16.24 14.81
N LYS A 29 -6.45 -16.79 13.63
CA LYS A 29 -6.57 -18.25 13.41
C LYS A 29 -5.27 -19.01 13.74
N HIS A 30 -4.12 -18.35 13.65
CA HIS A 30 -2.81 -18.94 13.93
C HIS A 30 -2.28 -18.58 15.32
N LYS A 31 -3.11 -18.07 16.25
CA LYS A 31 -2.67 -17.64 17.60
C LYS A 31 -1.89 -18.72 18.37
N ASN A 32 -2.21 -20.00 18.16
CA ASN A 32 -1.56 -21.13 18.87
C ASN A 32 -0.39 -21.76 18.10
N GLN A 33 -0.07 -21.28 16.89
CA GLN A 33 1.09 -21.75 16.12
C GLN A 33 2.33 -20.92 16.47
N LYS A 34 3.56 -21.46 16.40
CA LYS A 34 4.74 -20.63 16.69
C LYS A 34 4.97 -19.53 15.66
N MET A 35 4.62 -19.77 14.41
CA MET A 35 4.84 -18.87 13.28
C MET A 35 3.51 -18.55 12.60
N SER A 36 3.32 -17.31 12.14
CA SER A 36 2.25 -16.95 11.22
C SER A 36 2.87 -16.63 9.88
N THR A 37 2.69 -17.52 8.90
CA THR A 37 3.13 -17.26 7.53
C THR A 37 2.21 -16.23 6.89
N VAL A 38 2.78 -15.17 6.34
CA VAL A 38 2.05 -14.09 5.66
C VAL A 38 2.46 -14.11 4.19
N PHE A 39 1.47 -14.07 3.30
CA PHE A 39 1.68 -13.94 1.86
C PHE A 39 1.10 -12.60 1.40
N LEU A 40 1.89 -11.84 0.64
CA LEU A 40 1.46 -10.58 0.05
C LEU A 40 1.10 -10.81 -1.41
N HIS A 41 -0.13 -10.47 -1.76
CA HIS A 41 -0.61 -10.43 -3.14
C HIS A 41 -0.87 -8.98 -3.52
N CYS A 42 -0.25 -8.51 -4.58
CA CYS A 42 -0.41 -7.15 -5.09
C CYS A 42 -1.06 -7.17 -6.46
N VAL A 43 -1.88 -6.16 -6.74
CA VAL A 43 -2.43 -5.89 -8.08
C VAL A 43 -1.92 -4.53 -8.53
N THR A 44 -1.33 -4.48 -9.73
CA THR A 44 -0.76 -3.26 -10.30
C THR A 44 -1.58 -2.82 -11.52
N LYS A 45 -1.70 -1.50 -11.69
CA LYS A 45 -2.30 -0.89 -12.88
C LYS A 45 -1.29 0.07 -13.48
N LEU A 46 -1.04 -0.09 -14.78
CA LEU A 46 -0.18 0.85 -15.51
C LEU A 46 -0.99 2.07 -15.93
N CYS A 47 -0.35 3.25 -15.83
CA CYS A 47 -0.90 4.53 -16.25
C CYS A 47 0.11 5.25 -17.14
N ARG A 48 -0.38 6.09 -18.07
CA ARG A 48 0.48 7.09 -18.70
C ARG A 48 0.84 8.15 -17.67
N ALA A 49 2.01 8.75 -17.80
CA ALA A 49 2.54 9.71 -16.82
C ALA A 49 1.54 10.83 -16.51
N ASP A 50 0.86 11.34 -17.54
CA ASP A 50 -0.11 12.43 -17.42
C ASP A 50 -1.43 11.97 -16.75
N ASP A 51 -1.76 10.69 -16.83
CA ASP A 51 -2.98 10.11 -16.27
C ASP A 51 -2.80 9.68 -14.80
N CYS A 52 -1.56 9.36 -14.39
CA CYS A 52 -1.27 8.80 -13.07
C CYS A 52 -1.77 9.66 -11.89
N PRO A 53 -1.64 11.00 -11.89
CA PRO A 53 -2.15 11.84 -10.80
C PRO A 53 -3.67 11.74 -10.60
N PHE A 54 -4.42 11.55 -11.68
CA PHE A 54 -5.89 11.44 -11.64
C PHE A 54 -6.38 10.07 -11.18
N LEU A 55 -5.50 9.06 -11.21
CA LEU A 55 -5.78 7.70 -10.76
C LEU A 55 -5.37 7.48 -9.29
N MET A 56 -4.71 8.45 -8.66
CA MET A 56 -4.38 8.37 -7.25
C MET A 56 -5.63 8.56 -6.38
N PRO A 57 -5.80 7.78 -5.30
CA PRO A 57 -6.97 7.90 -4.43
C PRO A 57 -7.04 9.30 -3.80
N VAL A 58 -8.25 9.87 -3.76
CA VAL A 58 -8.54 11.17 -3.13
C VAL A 58 -8.10 11.10 -1.66
N GLY A 59 -7.13 11.93 -1.27
CA GLY A 59 -6.43 11.88 0.03
C GLY A 59 -4.93 11.53 -0.06
N PHE A 60 -4.44 11.21 -1.26
CA PHE A 60 -3.01 11.07 -1.55
C PHE A 60 -2.45 12.39 -2.09
N GLU A 61 -2.54 13.46 -1.30
CA GLU A 61 -1.83 14.70 -1.61
C GLU A 61 -0.34 14.49 -1.32
N ALA A 62 0.44 14.51 -2.38
CA ALA A 62 1.89 14.34 -2.33
C ALA A 62 2.63 15.63 -1.93
N THR A 63 1.95 16.47 -1.13
CA THR A 63 2.36 17.81 -0.68
C THR A 63 2.49 17.91 0.84
N SER A 64 2.42 16.81 1.58
CA SER A 64 2.83 16.78 2.99
C SER A 64 4.21 16.13 3.13
N PHE A 65 5.23 16.86 2.71
CA PHE A 65 6.58 16.81 3.27
C PHE A 65 6.82 18.13 3.98
#